data_AF-A0A6I2UP73-F1
#
_entry.id   AF-A0A6I2UP73-F1
#
_cell.length_a   1.000
_cell.length_b   1.000
_cell.length_c   1.000
_cell.angle_alpha   90.00
_cell.angle_beta   90.00
_cell.angle_gamma   90.00
#
_symmetry.space_group_name_H-M   'P 1'
#
loop_
_entity.id
_entity.type
_entity.pdbx_description
1 polymer ?
#
loop_
_entity_poly.entity_id
_entity_poly.type
_entity_poly.pdbx_seq_one_letter_code
_entity_poly.pdbx_strand_id
1 'polypeptide(L)'
;MYTKEMYVTRIKLIAMSRIRQIVEAVQKNPGEYRKDTREYLDAMYDILDTMSPVRLAEIVETVRESYAEAGMEDDGYVADSLMMIALAEYQNELGERNIYDMGWDRLLEDFFRNSIA
;
A
#
# COMPACT_ATOMS: atom_id res chain seq x y z
N MET A 1 6.70 2.04 -26.09
CA MET A 1 5.85 2.89 -25.23
C MET A 1 5.03 1.94 -24.38
N TYR A 2 5.31 1.85 -23.08
CA TYR A 2 4.48 1.08 -22.14
C TYR A 2 3.06 1.67 -22.21
N THR A 3 2.03 0.87 -22.47
CA THR A 3 0.66 1.39 -22.44
C THR A 3 0.33 1.77 -21.00
N LYS A 4 -0.50 2.79 -20.82
CA LYS A 4 -0.96 3.27 -19.53
C LYS A 4 -1.51 2.13 -18.66
N GLU A 5 -2.24 1.20 -19.28
CA GLU A 5 -2.76 -0.01 -18.63
C GLU A 5 -1.65 -0.95 -18.11
N MET A 6 -0.56 -1.14 -18.87
CA MET A 6 0.59 -1.94 -18.43
C MET A 6 1.30 -1.30 -17.24
N TYR A 7 1.39 0.04 -17.21
CA TYR A 7 1.95 0.76 -16.08
C TYR A 7 1.11 0.54 -14.81
N VAL A 8 -0.20 0.78 -14.90
CA VAL A 8 -1.14 0.58 -13.78
C VAL A 8 -1.07 -0.87 -13.27
N THR A 9 -1.05 -1.85 -14.17
CA THR A 9 -0.91 -3.27 -13.84
C THR A 9 0.41 -3.56 -13.12
N ARG A 10 1.52 -2.97 -13.59
CA ARG A 10 2.84 -3.12 -12.96
C ARG A 10 2.83 -2.61 -11.52
N ILE A 11 2.25 -1.43 -11.27
CA ILE A 11 2.16 -0.86 -9.91
C ILE A 11 1.36 -1.78 -8.99
N LYS A 12 0.20 -2.28 -9.43
CA LYS A 12 -0.59 -3.26 -8.67
C LYS A 12 0.23 -4.51 -8.33
N LEU A 13 0.96 -5.07 -9.29
CA LEU A 13 1.79 -6.25 -9.06
C LEU A 13 2.92 -5.99 -8.06
N ILE A 14 3.55 -4.81 -8.08
CA ILE A 14 4.58 -4.43 -7.11
C ILE A 14 3.97 -4.35 -5.70
N ALA A 15 2.85 -3.65 -5.55
CA ALA A 15 2.14 -3.53 -4.26
C ALA A 15 1.75 -4.90 -3.69
N MET A 16 1.12 -5.75 -4.50
CA MET A 16 0.71 -7.10 -4.10
C MET A 16 1.90 -8.00 -3.76
N SER A 17 3.01 -7.88 -4.50
CA SER A 17 4.25 -8.61 -4.20
C SER A 17 4.84 -8.19 -2.85
N ARG A 18 4.81 -6.89 -2.53
CA ARG A 18 5.29 -6.38 -1.23
C ARG A 18 4.41 -6.86 -0.09
N ILE A 19 3.08 -6.82 -0.24
CA ILE A 19 2.16 -7.39 0.76
C ILE A 19 2.51 -8.86 1.04
N ARG A 20 2.69 -9.68 0.00
CA ARG A 20 3.08 -11.09 0.17
C ARG A 20 4.40 -11.26 0.91
N GLN A 21 5.42 -10.45 0.60
CA GLN A 21 6.71 -10.49 1.31
C GLN A 21 6.54 -10.17 2.80
N ILE A 22 5.69 -9.20 3.15
CA ILE A 22 5.40 -8.87 4.55
C ILE A 22 4.64 -10.02 5.22
N VAL A 23 3.65 -10.61 4.55
CA VAL A 23 2.93 -11.79 5.07
C VAL A 23 3.90 -12.95 5.35
N GLU A 24 4.83 -13.23 4.45
CA GLU A 24 5.86 -14.25 4.64
C GLU A 24 6.76 -13.92 5.85
N ALA A 25 7.13 -12.65 6.03
CA ALA A 25 7.90 -12.20 7.19
C ALA A 25 7.12 -12.38 8.51
N VAL A 26 5.83 -12.03 8.54
CA VAL A 26 4.94 -12.23 9.68
C VAL A 26 4.79 -13.71 10.03
N GLN A 27 4.71 -14.59 9.03
CA GLN A 27 4.63 -16.03 9.25
C GLN A 27 5.92 -16.60 9.83
N LYS A 28 7.08 -16.08 9.40
CA LYS A 28 8.39 -16.52 9.87
C LYS A 28 8.65 -16.06 11.32
N ASN A 29 8.29 -14.82 11.65
CA ASN A 29 8.56 -14.19 12.94
C ASN A 29 7.31 -13.52 13.55
N PRO A 30 6.24 -14.27 13.92
CA PRO A 30 4.98 -13.69 14.34
C PRO A 30 5.06 -12.82 15.61
N GLY A 31 6.06 -13.05 16.47
CA GLY A 31 6.27 -12.27 17.70
C GLY A 31 6.80 -10.85 17.48
N GLU A 32 7.27 -10.52 16.27
CA GLU A 32 7.78 -9.18 15.91
C GLU A 32 6.67 -8.24 15.40
N TYR A 33 5.47 -8.78 15.16
CA TYR A 33 4.36 -8.04 14.56
C TYR A 33 3.15 -8.01 15.50
N ARG A 34 2.26 -7.02 15.28
CA ARG A 34 0.98 -7.01 16.00
C ARG A 34 0.12 -8.17 15.51
N LYS A 35 -0.73 -8.69 16.40
CA LYS A 35 -1.64 -9.80 16.09
C LYS A 35 -2.49 -9.53 14.84
N ASP A 36 -2.92 -8.28 14.68
CA ASP A 36 -3.86 -7.87 13.63
C ASP A 36 -3.12 -7.55 12.31
N THR A 37 -1.79 -7.51 12.30
CA THR A 37 -0.99 -7.20 11.10
C THR A 37 -1.30 -8.16 9.96
N ARG A 38 -1.53 -9.45 10.24
CA ARG A 38 -1.88 -10.42 9.20
C ARG A 38 -3.25 -10.13 8.59
N GLU A 39 -4.22 -9.81 9.43
CA GLU A 39 -5.58 -9.48 8.99
C GLU A 39 -5.58 -8.27 8.06
N TYR A 40 -4.85 -7.20 8.44
CA TYR A 40 -4.70 -6.02 7.58
C TYR A 40 -4.03 -6.35 6.25
N LEU A 41 -2.97 -7.17 6.25
CA LEU A 41 -2.27 -7.54 5.02
C LEU A 41 -3.13 -8.39 4.08
N ASP A 42 -3.87 -9.35 4.64
CA ASP A 42 -4.79 -10.19 3.86
C ASP A 42 -5.92 -9.32 3.26
N ALA A 43 -6.50 -8.40 4.05
CA ALA A 43 -7.52 -7.47 3.57
C ALA A 43 -7.00 -6.51 2.48
N MET A 44 -5.80 -5.92 2.67
CA MET A 44 -5.17 -5.08 1.66
C MET A 44 -4.94 -5.85 0.35
N TYR A 45 -4.52 -7.12 0.45
CA TYR A 45 -4.30 -7.96 -0.73
C TYR A 45 -5.61 -8.18 -1.50
N ASP A 46 -6.69 -8.53 -0.80
CA ASP A 46 -7.99 -8.80 -1.39
C ASP A 46 -8.62 -7.55 -2.02
N ILE A 47 -8.51 -6.40 -1.35
CA ILE A 47 -8.94 -5.10 -1.89
C ILE A 47 -8.21 -4.81 -3.20
N LEU A 48 -6.89 -4.93 -3.24
CA LEU A 48 -6.11 -4.66 -4.44
C LEU A 48 -6.39 -5.68 -5.55
N ASP A 49 -6.55 -6.96 -5.21
CA ASP A 49 -6.83 -8.02 -6.19
C ASP A 49 -8.18 -7.79 -6.89
N THR A 50 -9.20 -7.41 -6.13
CA THR A 50 -10.58 -7.20 -6.61
C THR A 50 -10.86 -5.79 -7.11
N MET A 51 -9.95 -4.83 -6.90
CA MET A 51 -10.10 -3.45 -7.36
C MET A 51 -10.34 -3.37 -8.86
N SER A 52 -11.37 -2.61 -9.25
CA SER A 52 -11.70 -2.45 -10.67
C SER A 52 -10.57 -1.74 -11.44
N PRO A 53 -10.31 -2.10 -12.71
CA PRO A 53 -9.26 -1.45 -13.49
C PRO A 53 -9.41 0.06 -13.60
N VAL A 54 -10.66 0.56 -13.66
CA VAL A 54 -10.95 2.00 -13.73
C VAL A 54 -10.52 2.69 -12.45
N ARG A 55 -10.94 2.18 -11.29
CA ARG A 55 -10.58 2.75 -9.99
C ARG A 55 -9.08 2.70 -9.74
N LEU A 56 -8.45 1.58 -10.10
CA LEU A 56 -7.01 1.40 -9.98
C LEU A 56 -6.24 2.41 -10.83
N ALA A 57 -6.67 2.64 -12.08
CA ALA A 57 -6.06 3.63 -12.95
C ALA A 57 -6.18 5.05 -12.38
N GLU A 58 -7.37 5.43 -11.91
CA GLU A 58 -7.60 6.74 -11.27
C GLU A 58 -6.66 6.98 -10.08
N ILE A 59 -6.56 6.00 -9.17
CA ILE A 59 -5.68 6.11 -7.99
C ILE A 59 -4.21 6.24 -8.42
N VAL A 60 -3.75 5.30 -9.26
CA VAL A 60 -2.33 5.24 -9.67
C VAL A 60 -1.94 6.52 -10.40
N GLU A 61 -2.80 7.05 -11.27
CA GLU A 61 -2.55 8.30 -11.98
C GLU A 61 -2.46 9.48 -11.02
N THR A 62 -3.44 9.62 -10.13
CA THR A 62 -3.48 10.72 -9.15
C THR A 62 -2.23 10.74 -8.29
N VAL A 63 -1.83 9.58 -7.76
CA VAL A 63 -0.63 9.43 -6.92
C VAL A 63 0.64 9.73 -7.72
N ARG A 64 0.75 9.17 -8.93
CA ARG A 64 1.93 9.38 -9.79
C ARG A 64 2.08 10.84 -10.17
N GLU A 65 1.00 11.54 -10.51
CA GLU A 65 1.03 12.97 -10.85
C GLU A 65 1.49 13.81 -9.65
N SER A 66 0.98 13.53 -8.45
CA SER A 66 1.44 14.19 -7.22
C SER A 66 2.93 13.98 -6.96
N TYR A 67 3.45 12.77 -7.21
CA TYR A 67 4.88 12.51 -7.06
C TYR A 67 5.72 13.13 -8.19
N ALA A 68 5.20 13.19 -9.42
CA ALA A 68 5.90 13.80 -10.55
C ALA A 68 6.09 15.31 -10.34
N GLU A 69 5.13 15.99 -9.72
CA GLU A 69 5.28 17.41 -9.33
C GLU A 69 6.44 17.64 -8.34
N ALA A 70 6.76 16.63 -7.53
CA ALA A 70 7.87 16.63 -6.59
C ALA A 70 9.17 16.00 -7.14
N GLY A 71 9.16 15.48 -8.38
CA GLY A 71 10.29 14.74 -8.96
C GLY A 71 10.58 13.40 -8.27
N MET A 72 9.55 12.75 -7.73
CA MET A 72 9.61 11.50 -6.95
C MET A 72 8.75 10.38 -7.55
N GLU A 73 8.51 10.38 -8.87
CA GLU A 73 7.60 9.44 -9.56
C GLU A 73 8.12 7.98 -9.68
N ASP A 74 8.80 7.48 -8.64
CA ASP A 74 9.26 6.10 -8.57
C ASP A 74 8.09 5.13 -8.38
N ASP A 75 8.10 4.04 -9.15
CA ASP A 75 7.07 2.99 -9.11
C ASP A 75 6.88 2.40 -7.72
N GLY A 76 7.95 2.35 -6.91
CA GLY A 76 7.92 1.90 -5.54
C GLY A 76 7.08 2.82 -4.65
N TYR A 77 7.25 4.14 -4.75
CA TYR A 77 6.46 5.08 -3.94
C TYR A 77 4.99 5.09 -4.31
N VAL A 78 4.68 4.95 -5.62
CA VAL A 78 3.30 4.82 -6.08
C VAL A 78 2.68 3.51 -5.56
N ALA A 79 3.42 2.41 -5.57
CA ALA A 79 2.96 1.12 -5.05
C ALA A 79 2.74 1.15 -3.53
N ASP A 80 3.62 1.79 -2.76
CA ASP A 80 3.44 1.94 -1.31
C ASP A 80 2.21 2.79 -0.98
N SER A 81 2.00 3.88 -1.71
CA SER A 81 0.78 4.68 -1.55
C SER A 81 -0.49 3.89 -1.88
N LEU A 82 -0.44 3.05 -2.92
CA LEU A 82 -1.56 2.17 -3.26
C LEU A 82 -1.86 1.16 -2.13
N MET A 83 -0.83 0.61 -1.48
CA MET A 83 -1.00 -0.23 -0.29
C MET A 83 -1.66 0.55 0.86
N MET A 84 -1.24 1.79 1.12
CA MET A 84 -1.81 2.62 2.17
C MET A 84 -3.28 2.98 1.92
N ILE A 85 -3.65 3.21 0.66
CA ILE A 85 -5.04 3.45 0.28
C ILE A 85 -5.89 2.21 0.56
N ALA A 86 -5.42 1.01 0.19
CA ALA A 86 -6.14 -0.23 0.49
C ALA A 86 -6.31 -0.46 2.00
N LEU A 87 -5.27 -0.15 2.80
CA LEU A 87 -5.36 -0.21 4.25
C LEU A 87 -6.42 0.76 4.80
N ALA A 88 -6.43 1.99 4.29
CA ALA A 88 -7.39 3.00 4.71
C ALA A 88 -8.83 2.63 4.33
N GLU A 89 -9.04 2.03 3.15
CA GLU A 89 -10.34 1.53 2.72
C GLU A 89 -10.86 0.48 3.72
N TYR A 90 -10.02 -0.49 4.10
CA TYR A 90 -10.38 -1.49 5.12
C TYR A 90 -10.66 -0.88 6.49
N GLN A 91 -9.82 0.05 6.97
CA GLN A 91 -10.02 0.72 8.26
C GLN A 91 -11.34 1.50 8.31
N ASN A 92 -11.70 2.15 7.20
CA ASN A 92 -12.98 2.85 7.06
C ASN A 92 -14.17 1.87 7.12
N GLU A 93 -14.06 0.69 6.50
CA GLU A 93 -15.10 -0.35 6.58
C GLU A 93 -15.31 -0.87 8.00
N LEU A 94 -14.24 -0.95 8.80
CA LEU A 94 -14.31 -1.32 10.22
C LEU A 94 -14.79 -0.18 11.14
N GLY A 95 -14.95 1.04 10.62
CA GLY A 95 -15.25 2.23 11.43
C GLY A 95 -14.08 2.65 12.33
N GLU A 96 -12.87 2.20 12.02
CA GLU A 96 -11.64 2.60 12.70
C GLU A 96 -11.20 3.99 12.24
N ARG A 97 -10.41 4.66 13.09
CA ARG A 97 -9.75 5.90 12.69
C ARG A 97 -8.70 5.57 11.65
N ASN A 98 -8.89 6.02 10.41
CA ASN A 98 -8.01 5.62 9.31
C ASN A 98 -6.62 6.26 9.44
N ILE A 99 -5.65 5.72 8.69
CA ILE A 99 -4.27 6.19 8.70
C ILE A 99 -4.11 7.68 8.32
N TYR A 100 -5.02 8.24 7.53
CA TYR A 100 -5.03 9.65 7.17
C TYR A 100 -5.50 10.54 8.34
N ASP A 101 -6.47 10.07 9.13
CA ASP A 101 -7.00 10.74 10.33
C ASP A 101 -6.03 10.71 11.51
N MET A 102 -5.03 9.83 11.47
CA MET A 102 -4.00 9.66 12.49
C MET A 102 -2.79 10.59 12.29
N GLY A 103 -2.68 11.27 11.14
CA GLY A 103 -1.54 12.09 10.77
C GLY A 103 -0.38 11.25 10.22
N TRP A 104 -0.16 11.40 8.92
CA TRP A 104 0.83 10.72 8.07
C TRP A 104 2.24 10.58 8.67
N ASP A 105 2.68 11.54 9.49
CA ASP A 105 4.10 11.64 9.89
C ASP A 105 4.56 10.59 10.91
N ARG A 106 3.71 10.16 11.84
CA ARG A 106 4.21 9.42 13.02
C ARG A 106 4.37 7.93 12.81
N LEU A 107 3.47 7.31 12.04
CA LEU A 107 3.44 5.85 11.86
C LEU A 107 4.41 5.36 10.78
N LEU A 108 4.65 6.16 9.73
CA LEU A 108 5.60 5.85 8.67
C LEU A 108 7.04 6.01 9.14
N GLU A 109 7.35 7.06 9.91
CA GLU A 109 8.67 7.19 10.54
C GLU A 109 8.95 6.02 11.47
N ASP A 110 8.00 5.59 12.31
CA ASP A 110 8.20 4.45 13.21
C ASP A 110 8.29 3.10 12.47
N PHE A 111 7.58 2.94 11.35
CA PHE A 111 7.66 1.73 10.52
C PHE A 111 9.01 1.64 9.78
N PHE A 112 9.48 2.73 9.17
CA PHE A 112 10.76 2.75 8.43
C PHE A 112 11.99 2.81 9.35
N ARG A 113 11.92 3.50 10.49
CA ARG A 113 13.02 3.60 11.45
C ARG A 113 13.30 2.27 12.17
N ASN A 114 12.32 1.35 12.21
CA ASN A 114 12.48 0.02 12.80
C ASN A 114 12.69 -1.11 11.78
N SER A 115 12.52 -0.85 10.47
CA SER A 115 12.74 -1.86 9.40
C SER A 115 14.05 -1.66 8.62
N ILE A 116 14.73 -0.53 8.83
CA ILE A 116 16.12 -0.30 8.40
C ILE A 116 17.01 -0.23 9.64
N ALA A 117 17.30 -1.40 10.22
CA ALA A 117 18.36 -1.61 11.19
C ALA A 117 19.06 -2.95 10.89
#